data_AF-A0A0P0VG35-F1
#
_entry.id   AF-A0A0P0VG35-F1
#
_cell.length_a   1.000
_cell.length_b   1.000
_cell.length_c   1.000
_cell.angle_alpha   90.00
_cell.angle_beta   90.00
_cell.angle_gamma   90.00
#
_symmetry.space_group_name_H-M   'P 1'
#
loop_
_entity.id
_entity.type
_entity.pdbx_description
1 polymer ?
#
loop_
_entity_poly.entity_id
_entity_poly.type
_entity_poly.pdbx_seq_one_letter_code
_entity_poly.pdbx_strand_id
1 'polypeptide(L)'
;MRCRQLCFLGSLDPEKVKGKIVVCLRGVNPRVEKGEAVLEAGGAGMVLANDVTTGNEIIADAHVLPATHIKFSDGQILFSYLKNTK
;
A
#
# COMPACT_ATOMS: atom_id res chain seq x y z
N MET A 1 -7.48 11.59 -10.48
CA MET A 1 -7.07 10.21 -10.13
C MET A 1 -5.56 10.17 -9.97
N ARG A 2 -5.02 9.97 -8.75
CA ARG A 2 -3.56 9.79 -8.55
C ARG A 2 -3.23 8.31 -8.71
N CYS A 3 -2.77 7.89 -9.90
CA CYS A 3 -2.49 6.48 -10.24
C CYS A 3 -1.52 5.74 -9.30
N ARG A 4 -0.70 6.45 -8.50
CA ARG A 4 0.38 5.83 -7.69
C ARG A 4 -0.11 5.15 -6.41
N GLN A 5 -1.32 5.45 -5.93
CA GLN A 5 -1.84 4.85 -4.68
C GLN A 5 -2.12 3.36 -4.82
N LEU A 6 -2.37 2.87 -6.03
CA LEU A 6 -2.65 1.47 -6.28
C LEU A 6 -1.38 0.61 -6.38
N CYS A 7 -0.19 1.19 -6.36
CA CYS A 7 1.07 0.43 -6.40
C CYS A 7 1.10 -0.60 -7.54
N PHE A 8 0.78 -0.16 -8.77
CA PHE A 8 1.00 -0.99 -9.94
C PHE A 8 2.49 -1.24 -10.15
N LEU A 9 2.84 -2.38 -10.74
CA LEU A 9 4.21 -2.67 -11.16
C LEU A 9 4.79 -1.52 -11.99
N GLY A 10 6.04 -1.16 -11.72
CA GLY A 10 6.74 -0.05 -12.37
C GLY A 10 6.20 1.36 -12.12
N SER A 11 5.13 1.53 -11.33
CA SER A 11 4.52 2.86 -11.09
C SER A 11 5.15 3.64 -9.94
N LEU A 12 5.94 2.95 -9.11
CA LEU A 12 6.59 3.51 -7.93
C LEU A 12 7.94 4.12 -8.28
N ASP A 13 8.26 5.23 -7.61
CA ASP A 13 9.52 5.95 -7.75
C ASP A 13 10.55 5.34 -6.78
N PRO A 14 11.58 4.62 -7.26
CA PRO A 14 12.50 3.89 -6.39
C PRO A 14 13.24 4.80 -5.41
N GLU A 15 13.57 6.04 -5.80
CA GLU A 15 14.25 7.00 -4.90
C GLU A 15 13.38 7.37 -3.70
N LYS A 16 12.06 7.36 -3.88
CA LYS A 16 11.11 7.68 -2.80
C LYS A 16 10.75 6.49 -1.95
N VAL A 17 10.84 5.28 -2.49
CA VAL A 17 10.38 4.03 -1.85
C VAL A 17 11.50 3.29 -1.13
N LYS A 18 12.75 3.38 -1.62
CA LYS A 18 13.87 2.59 -1.11
C LYS A 18 13.99 2.65 0.42
N GLY A 19 13.94 1.48 1.06
CA GLY A 19 14.08 1.31 2.51
C GLY A 19 12.87 1.75 3.35
N LYS A 20 11.73 2.10 2.75
CA LYS A 20 10.53 2.57 3.46
C LYS A 20 9.41 1.55 3.47
N ILE A 21 8.48 1.74 4.42
CA ILE A 21 7.18 1.09 4.39
C ILE A 21 6.25 1.93 3.50
N VAL A 22 5.65 1.29 2.50
CA VAL A 22 4.78 1.95 1.52
C VAL A 22 3.32 1.66 1.81
N VAL A 23 2.47 2.69 1.78
CA VAL A 23 1.02 2.52 1.90
C VAL A 23 0.40 2.41 0.51
N CYS A 24 -0.24 1.28 0.24
CA CYS A 24 -0.95 0.98 -1.00
C CYS A 24 -2.45 0.88 -0.74
N LEU A 25 -3.25 1.41 -1.64
CA LEU A 25 -4.71 1.31 -1.59
C LEU A 25 -5.16 0.02 -2.27
N ARG A 26 -6.07 -0.72 -1.63
CA ARG A 26 -6.77 -1.85 -2.24
C ARG A 26 -7.66 -1.35 -3.39
N GLY A 27 -7.79 -2.16 -4.44
CA GLY A 27 -8.62 -1.84 -5.58
C GLY A 27 -8.24 -2.65 -6.80
N VAL A 28 -8.26 -1.99 -7.95
CA VAL A 28 -8.15 -2.52 -9.32
C VAL A 28 -7.21 -3.71 -9.52
N ASN A 29 -5.97 -3.66 -9.00
CA ASN A 29 -4.98 -4.72 -9.18
C ASN A 29 -4.83 -5.64 -7.96
N PRO A 30 -4.32 -6.87 -8.13
CA PRO A 30 -4.22 -7.88 -7.08
C PRO A 30 -3.49 -7.39 -5.83
N ARG A 31 -3.94 -7.84 -4.66
CA ARG A 31 -3.35 -7.43 -3.36
C ARG A 31 -1.88 -7.86 -3.25
N VAL A 32 -1.55 -9.06 -3.71
CA VAL A 32 -0.18 -9.61 -3.67
C VAL A 32 0.75 -8.87 -4.62
N GLU A 33 0.31 -8.58 -5.85
CA GLU A 33 1.08 -7.84 -6.87
C GLU A 33 1.55 -6.46 -6.37
N LYS A 34 0.77 -5.80 -5.51
CA LYS A 34 1.18 -4.53 -4.87
C LYS A 34 2.43 -4.70 -4.01
N GLY A 35 2.54 -5.84 -3.31
CA GLY A 35 3.72 -6.18 -2.52
C GLY A 35 4.95 -6.42 -3.40
N GLU A 36 4.77 -7.05 -4.56
CA GLU A 36 5.83 -7.22 -5.57
C GLU A 36 6.29 -5.87 -6.10
N ALA A 37 5.37 -4.99 -6.48
CA ALA A 37 5.71 -3.63 -6.94
C ALA A 37 6.51 -2.83 -5.91
N VAL A 38 6.16 -2.95 -4.63
CA VAL A 38 6.90 -2.31 -3.53
C VAL A 38 8.29 -2.93 -3.37
N LEU A 39 8.42 -4.25 -3.45
CA LEU A 39 9.70 -4.95 -3.36
C LEU A 39 10.63 -4.56 -4.52
N GLU A 40 10.12 -4.56 -5.76
CA GLU A 40 10.87 -4.18 -6.96
C GLU A 40 11.38 -2.73 -6.89
N ALA A 41 10.60 -1.82 -6.29
CA ALA A 41 11.01 -0.44 -6.06
C ALA A 41 11.98 -0.27 -4.86
N GLY A 42 12.37 -1.37 -4.20
CA GLY A 42 13.31 -1.39 -3.06
C GLY A 42 12.68 -1.06 -1.71
N GLY A 43 11.35 -1.16 -1.57
CA GLY A 43 10.63 -0.94 -0.33
C GLY A 43 10.94 -2.01 0.73
N ALA A 44 10.89 -1.61 2.00
CA ALA A 44 11.13 -2.50 3.14
C ALA A 44 9.89 -3.22 3.64
N GLY A 45 8.69 -2.73 3.30
CA GLY A 45 7.43 -3.31 3.73
C GLY A 45 6.21 -2.60 3.11
N MET A 46 5.02 -3.15 3.32
CA MET A 46 3.78 -2.60 2.79
C MET A 46 2.66 -2.53 3.84
N VAL A 47 1.87 -1.46 3.79
CA VAL A 47 0.55 -1.41 4.41
C VAL A 47 -0.49 -1.36 3.30
N LEU A 48 -1.33 -2.38 3.22
CA LEU A 48 -2.48 -2.38 2.33
C LEU A 48 -3.69 -1.77 3.04
N ALA A 49 -4.12 -0.58 2.61
CA ALA A 49 -5.31 0.07 3.14
C ALA A 49 -6.53 -0.24 2.27
N ASN A 50 -7.65 -0.64 2.87
CA ASN A 50 -8.91 -0.78 2.15
C ASN A 50 -9.41 0.55 1.58
N ASP A 51 -10.13 0.45 0.48
CA ASP A 51 -10.97 1.53 -0.03
C ASP A 51 -12.35 1.53 0.66
N VAL A 52 -13.20 2.49 0.29
CA VAL A 52 -14.53 2.63 0.89
C VAL A 52 -15.43 1.40 0.61
N THR A 53 -15.25 0.76 -0.55
CA THR A 53 -16.10 -0.36 -0.97
C THR A 53 -15.78 -1.66 -0.25
N THR A 54 -14.52 -1.84 0.15
CA THR A 54 -14.04 -3.03 0.88
C THR A 54 -14.03 -2.85 2.40
N GLY A 55 -14.14 -1.61 2.89
CA GLY A 55 -14.47 -1.30 4.28
C GLY A 55 -13.58 -2.01 5.30
N ASN A 56 -14.16 -2.92 6.09
CA ASN A 56 -13.50 -3.62 7.20
C ASN A 56 -12.97 -5.02 6.83
N GLU A 57 -13.08 -5.45 5.58
CA GLU A 57 -12.66 -6.79 5.16
C GLU A 57 -11.13 -6.94 5.21
N ILE A 58 -10.64 -7.92 5.97
CA ILE A 58 -9.23 -8.26 6.05
C ILE A 58 -9.03 -9.66 5.49
N ILE A 59 -8.09 -9.81 4.55
CA ILE A 59 -7.74 -11.09 3.94
C ILE A 59 -6.27 -11.35 4.21
N ALA A 60 -5.96 -12.53 4.75
CA ALA A 60 -4.59 -12.94 5.04
C ALA A 60 -3.92 -13.50 3.78
N ASP A 61 -3.51 -12.61 2.87
CA ASP A 61 -2.70 -13.00 1.71
C ASP A 61 -1.23 -13.20 2.11
N ALA A 62 -0.57 -14.17 1.49
CA ALA A 62 0.88 -14.32 1.61
C ALA A 62 1.57 -13.29 0.70
N HIS A 63 2.28 -12.33 1.31
CA HIS A 63 3.03 -11.31 0.59
C HIS A 63 4.53 -11.64 0.53
N VAL A 64 5.20 -11.14 -0.52
CA VAL A 64 6.65 -11.32 -0.76
C VAL A 64 7.55 -10.47 0.15
N LEU A 65 6.96 -9.58 0.95
CA LEU A 65 7.63 -8.72 1.94
C LEU A 65 6.75 -8.59 3.19
N PRO A 66 7.28 -8.08 4.32
CA PRO A 66 6.45 -7.79 5.50
C PRO A 66 5.30 -6.86 5.15
N ALA A 67 4.07 -7.36 5.28
CA ALA A 67 2.87 -6.62 4.94
C ALA A 67 1.80 -6.75 6.01
N THR A 68 0.97 -5.71 6.14
CA THR A 68 -0.25 -5.76 6.95
C THR A 68 -1.42 -5.15 6.17
N HIS A 69 -2.62 -5.69 6.41
CA HIS A 69 -3.86 -5.24 5.77
C HIS A 69 -4.73 -4.55 6.81
N ILE A 70 -5.11 -3.30 6.55
CA ILE A 70 -5.87 -2.45 7.46
C ILE A 70 -7.22 -2.05 6.87
N LYS A 71 -8.16 -1.74 7.78
CA LYS A 71 -9.52 -1.31 7.44
C LYS A 71 -9.51 0.07 6.80
N PHE A 72 -10.63 0.44 6.17
CA PHE A 72 -10.81 1.74 5.54
C PHE A 72 -10.62 2.90 6.54
N SER A 73 -11.22 2.82 7.73
CA SER A 73 -11.11 3.85 8.77
C SER A 73 -9.67 4.07 9.21
N ASP A 74 -8.92 2.99 9.39
CA ASP A 74 -7.52 3.03 9.81
C ASP A 74 -6.65 3.61 8.68
N GLY A 75 -6.96 3.27 7.43
CA GLY A 75 -6.35 3.88 6.24
C GLY A 75 -6.55 5.38 6.20
N GLN A 76 -7.74 5.89 6.50
CA GLN A 76 -8.00 7.34 6.56
C GLN A 76 -7.14 8.04 7.61
N ILE A 77 -7.01 7.44 8.80
CA ILE A 77 -6.15 7.95 9.89
C ILE A 77 -4.69 7.98 9.42
N LEU A 78 -4.20 6.88 8.83
CA LEU A 78 -2.83 6.78 8.35
C LEU A 78 -2.52 7.78 7.23
N PHE A 79 -3.43 7.93 6.25
CA PHE A 79 -3.26 8.93 5.20
C PHE A 79 -3.30 10.36 5.73
N SER A 80 -4.08 10.63 6.78
CA SER A 80 -4.06 11.91 7.47
C SER A 80 -2.71 12.15 8.15
N TYR A 81 -2.18 11.16 8.86
CA TYR A 81 -0.87 11.23 9.49
C TYR A 81 0.25 11.53 8.48
N LEU A 82 0.29 10.80 7.36
CA LEU A 82 1.29 11.00 6.30
C LEU A 82 1.21 12.38 5.62
N LYS A 83 0.03 13.00 5.56
CA LYS A 83 -0.13 14.36 5.00
C LYS A 83 0.35 15.44 5.95
N ASN A 84 0.32 15.19 7.25
CA ASN A 84 0.58 16.17 8.30
C ASN A 84 1.95 16.03 8.95
N THR A 85 2.75 15.05 8.53
CA THR A 85 4.09 14.80 9.06
C THR A 85 5.12 14.96 7.95
N LYS A 86 6.25 15.62 8.26
CA LYS A 86 7.36 15.85 7.32
C LYS A 86 8.46 14.83 7.52
#